data_AF-A0A9E2XDZ6-F1
#
_entry.id   AF-A0A9E2XDZ6-F1
#
_cell.length_a   1.000
_cell.length_b   1.000
_cell.length_c   1.000
_cell.angle_alpha   90.00
_cell.angle_beta   90.00
_cell.angle_gamma   90.00
#
_symmetry.space_group_name_H-M   'P 1'
#
loop_
_entity.id
_entity.type
_entity.pdbx_description
1 polymer ?
#
loop_
_entity_poly.entity_id
_entity_poly.type
_entity_poly.pdbx_seq_one_letter_code
_entity_poly.pdbx_strand_id
1 'polypeptide(L)'
;MNRKHAVQLGAQEHEILRAIAKSSTFPLSSMQRLRFELLGLIEDRADGVSLTDRGRRLALQPVPTQPASQRIQDIHRTAPRDKRGRRLGHQRHTPF
;
A
#
# COMPACT_ATOMS: atom_id res chain seq x y z
N MET A 1 -15.33 -19.11 8.27
CA MET A 1 -14.33 -18.23 8.90
C MET A 1 -14.08 -17.01 8.02
N ASN A 2 -14.90 -15.95 8.14
CA ASN A 2 -14.68 -14.69 7.41
C ASN A 2 -13.70 -13.83 8.19
N ARG A 3 -12.40 -13.97 7.90
CA ARG A 3 -11.41 -12.96 8.31
C ARG A 3 -11.76 -11.69 7.52
N LYS A 4 -12.51 -10.80 8.16
CA LYS A 4 -12.64 -9.41 7.73
C LYS A 4 -11.25 -8.81 7.80
N HIS A 5 -10.45 -9.00 6.75
CA HIS A 5 -9.23 -8.23 6.55
C HIS A 5 -9.72 -6.78 6.44
N ALA A 6 -9.63 -6.04 7.55
CA ALA A 6 -9.77 -4.61 7.55
C ALA A 6 -8.65 -4.11 6.64
N VAL A 7 -9.01 -3.81 5.39
CA VAL A 7 -8.06 -3.39 4.38
C VAL A 7 -7.59 -2.01 4.82
N GLN A 8 -6.37 -1.94 5.33
CA GLN A 8 -5.72 -0.68 5.62
C GLN A 8 -5.24 -0.10 4.29
N LEU A 9 -6.12 0.67 3.66
CA LEU A 9 -5.78 1.46 2.48
C LEU A 9 -5.06 2.74 2.93
N GLY A 10 -3.92 3.03 2.32
CA GLY A 10 -3.24 4.31 2.48
C GLY A 10 -4.01 5.47 1.83
N ALA A 11 -3.55 6.70 2.06
CA ALA A 11 -4.15 7.90 1.47
C ALA A 11 -4.12 7.86 -0.08
N GLN A 12 -2.99 7.46 -0.66
CA GLN A 12 -2.82 7.32 -2.11
C GLN A 12 -3.79 6.30 -2.72
N GLU A 13 -4.04 5.18 -2.02
CA GLU A 13 -4.95 4.15 -2.52
C GLU A 13 -6.41 4.63 -2.50
N HIS A 14 -6.81 5.42 -1.49
CA HIS A 14 -8.13 6.06 -1.48
C HIS A 14 -8.28 7.09 -2.60
N GLU A 15 -7.22 7.85 -2.89
CA GLU A 15 -7.22 8.82 -3.99
C GLU A 15 -7.39 8.12 -5.35
N ILE A 16 -6.70 6.99 -5.55
CA ILE A 16 -6.85 6.16 -6.75
C ILE A 16 -8.30 5.64 -6.86
N LEU A 17 -8.89 5.11 -5.78
CA LEU A 17 -10.28 4.65 -5.81
C LEU A 17 -11.26 5.79 -6.15
N ARG A 18 -11.01 7.00 -5.63
CA ARG A 18 -11.80 8.20 -5.98
C ARG A 18 -11.63 8.60 -7.44
N ALA A 19 -10.42 8.48 -7.98
CA ALA A 19 -10.16 8.78 -9.38
C ALA A 19 -10.87 7.77 -10.30
N ILE A 20 -10.82 6.48 -9.96
CA ILE A 20 -11.57 5.42 -10.68
C ILE A 20 -13.09 5.67 -10.60
N ALA A 21 -13.60 6.13 -9.45
CA ALA A 21 -15.01 6.48 -9.30
C ALA A 21 -15.46 7.62 -10.22
N LYS A 22 -14.56 8.55 -10.55
CA LYS A 22 -14.83 9.67 -11.47
C LYS A 22 -14.60 9.29 -12.93
N SER A 23 -13.66 8.39 -13.20
CA SER A 23 -13.30 7.95 -14.55
C SER A 23 -12.84 6.48 -14.51
N SER A 24 -13.50 5.62 -15.27
CA SER A 24 -13.14 4.21 -15.42
C SER A 24 -11.77 3.99 -16.08
N THR A 25 -11.20 5.04 -16.68
CA THR A 25 -9.95 5.01 -17.44
C THR A 25 -8.79 5.57 -16.63
N PHE A 26 -8.66 5.15 -15.37
CA PHE A 26 -7.52 5.55 -14.55
C PHE A 26 -6.31 4.65 -14.83
N PRO A 27 -5.12 5.21 -15.12
CA PRO A 27 -3.94 4.40 -15.37
C PRO A 27 -3.47 3.73 -14.07
N LEU A 28 -3.63 2.41 -13.99
CA LEU A 28 -3.12 1.59 -12.89
C LEU A 28 -1.87 0.82 -13.33
N SER A 29 -0.88 0.76 -12.44
CA SER A 29 0.20 -0.23 -12.62
C SER A 29 -0.34 -1.65 -12.43
N SER A 30 0.30 -2.64 -13.04
CA SER A 30 -0.10 -4.05 -12.92
C SER A 30 -0.18 -4.51 -11.45
N MET A 31 0.74 -4.03 -10.61
CA MET A 31 0.74 -4.32 -9.18
C MET A 31 -0.45 -3.69 -8.45
N GLN A 32 -0.82 -2.45 -8.79
CA GLN A 32 -1.98 -1.78 -8.20
C GLN A 32 -3.28 -2.48 -8.61
N ARG A 33 -3.42 -2.83 -9.89
CA ARG A 33 -4.58 -3.57 -10.42
C ARG A 33 -4.77 -4.88 -9.68
N LEU A 34 -3.73 -5.71 -9.65
CA LEU A 34 -3.75 -7.00 -8.93
C LEU A 34 -4.10 -6.82 -7.45
N ARG A 35 -3.49 -5.83 -6.78
CA ARG A 35 -3.76 -5.57 -5.37
C ARG A 35 -5.22 -5.19 -5.14
N PHE A 36 -5.77 -4.26 -5.92
CA PHE A 36 -7.17 -3.85 -5.77
C PHE A 36 -8.16 -4.98 -6.10
N GLU A 37 -7.83 -5.82 -7.07
CA GLU A 37 -8.63 -6.99 -7.45
C GLU A 37 -8.62 -8.04 -6.33
N LEU A 38 -7.45 -8.38 -5.78
CA LEU A 38 -7.32 -9.29 -4.63
C LEU A 38 -8.05 -8.77 -3.37
N LEU A 39 -8.16 -7.45 -3.23
CA LEU A 39 -8.93 -6.81 -2.18
C LEU A 39 -10.44 -6.74 -2.48
N GLY A 40 -10.86 -7.16 -3.67
CA GLY A 40 -12.25 -7.12 -4.15
C GLY A 40 -12.79 -5.70 -4.25
N LEU A 41 -11.93 -4.73 -4.56
CA LEU A 41 -12.29 -3.30 -4.68
C LEU A 41 -12.57 -2.90 -6.12
N ILE A 42 -11.97 -3.62 -7.07
CA ILE A 42 -12.19 -3.45 -8.49
C ILE A 42 -12.50 -4.79 -9.15
N GLU A 43 -13.13 -4.70 -10.31
CA GLU A 43 -13.24 -5.76 -11.30
C GLU A 43 -12.52 -5.32 -12.57
N ASP A 44 -11.71 -6.23 -13.11
CA ASP A 44 -11.12 -6.04 -14.42
C ASP A 44 -12.11 -6.48 -15.51
N ARG A 45 -12.46 -5.57 -16.43
CA ARG A 45 -13.34 -5.82 -17.57
C ARG A 45 -12.65 -5.45 -18.87
N ALA A 46 -13.18 -5.96 -19.98
CA ALA A 46 -12.69 -5.64 -21.32
C ALA A 46 -12.69 -4.12 -21.61
N ASP A 47 -13.67 -3.40 -21.06
CA ASP A 47 -13.83 -1.95 -21.21
C ASP A 47 -13.00 -1.13 -20.19
N GLY A 48 -12.21 -1.79 -19.36
CA GLY A 48 -11.38 -1.17 -18.33
C GLY A 48 -11.76 -1.58 -16.90
N VAL A 49 -11.38 -0.76 -15.94
CA VAL A 49 -11.50 -1.09 -14.51
C VAL A 49 -12.81 -0.53 -13.96
N SER A 50 -13.61 -1.38 -13.32
CA SER A 50 -14.85 -0.98 -12.66
C SER A 50 -14.76 -1.16 -11.14
N LEU A 51 -15.39 -0.27 -10.37
CA LEU A 51 -15.46 -0.38 -8.92
C LEU A 51 -16.55 -1.36 -8.49
N THR A 52 -16.21 -2.29 -7.60
CA THR A 52 -17.19 -3.10 -6.87
C THR A 52 -17.95 -2.24 -5.87
N ASP A 53 -19.05 -2.76 -5.30
CA ASP A 53 -19.78 -2.08 -4.23
C ASP A 53 -18.88 -1.72 -3.03
N ARG A 54 -17.93 -2.61 -2.74
CA ARG A 54 -16.93 -2.38 -1.68
C ARG A 54 -15.99 -1.24 -2.05
N GLY A 55 -15.46 -1.24 -3.27
CA GLY A 55 -14.60 -0.17 -3.78
C GLY A 55 -15.28 1.19 -3.76
N ARG A 56 -16.56 1.25 -4.17
CA ARG A 56 -17.37 2.49 -4.12
C ARG A 56 -17.54 3.02 -2.70
N ARG A 57 -17.86 2.16 -1.75
CA ARG A 57 -18.00 2.57 -0.33
C ARG A 57 -16.71 3.18 0.20
N LEU A 58 -15.55 2.60 -0.13
CA LEU A 58 -14.25 3.13 0.29
C LEU A 58 -13.87 4.41 -0.45
N ALA A 59 -14.22 4.55 -1.74
CA ALA A 59 -14.01 5.79 -2.48
C ALA A 59 -14.77 6.97 -1.86
N LEU A 60 -15.96 6.73 -1.32
CA LEU A 60 -16.80 7.73 -0.65
C LEU A 60 -16.32 8.08 0.77
N GLN A 61 -15.50 7.22 1.40
CA GLN A 61 -14.98 7.50 2.74
C GLN A 61 -14.00 8.69 2.71
N PRO A 62 -13.95 9.49 3.79
CA PRO A 62 -12.94 10.54 3.93
C PRO A 62 -11.56 9.90 3.89
N VAL A 63 -10.67 10.43 3.05
CA VAL A 63 -9.28 9.97 2.96
C VAL A 63 -8.66 10.09 4.35
N PRO A 64 -8.12 9.00 4.93
CA PRO A 64 -7.43 9.10 6.20
C PRO A 64 -6.25 10.07 6.02
N THR A 65 -6.25 11.16 6.78
CA THR A 65 -5.22 12.22 6.77
C THR A 65 -3.88 11.76 7.33
N GLN A 66 -3.72 10.47 7.63
CA GLN A 66 -2.45 9.92 8.10
C GLN A 66 -1.56 9.65 6.89
N PRO A 67 -0.39 10.32 6.78
CA PRO A 67 0.61 9.85 5.87
C PRO A 67 0.96 8.42 6.33
N ALA A 68 0.83 7.46 5.42
CA ALA A 68 1.52 6.19 5.56
C ALA A 68 3.01 6.51 5.45
N SER A 69 3.59 7.05 6.53
CA SER A 69 5.01 7.15 6.70
C SER A 69 5.51 5.73 6.62
N GLN A 70 6.17 5.47 5.51
CA GLN A 70 6.77 4.21 5.16
C GLN A 70 7.76 3.85 6.26
N ARG A 71 7.32 3.02 7.22
CA ARG A 71 8.18 2.24 8.13
C ARG A 71 9.19 1.33 7.40
N ILE A 72 9.28 1.42 6.07
CA ILE A 72 10.31 0.79 5.25
C ILE A 72 11.64 1.57 5.38
N GLN A 73 11.61 2.88 5.66
CA GLN A 73 12.84 3.67 5.80
C GLN A 73 13.55 3.45 7.15
N ASP A 74 12.83 3.08 8.21
CA ASP A 74 13.43 2.87 9.53
C ASP A 74 14.21 1.55 9.65
N ILE A 75 13.86 0.52 8.87
CA ILE A 75 14.57 -0.77 8.89
C ILE A 75 16.01 -0.63 8.35
N HIS A 76 16.26 0.31 7.43
CA HIS A 76 17.60 0.58 6.90
C HIS A 76 18.43 1.53 7.77
N ARG A 77 17.82 2.15 8.79
CA ARG A 77 18.47 3.18 9.62
C ARG A 77 19.09 2.62 10.90
N THR A 78 18.73 1.41 11.31
CA THR A 78 19.14 0.78 12.58
C THR A 78 20.46 0.01 12.53
N ALA A 79 21.17 -0.03 11.40
CA ALA A 79 22.51 -0.63 11.37
C ALA A 79 23.51 0.28 12.13
N PRO A 80 24.23 -0.22 13.14
CA PRO A 80 25.29 0.54 13.83
C PRO A 80 26.31 1.08 12.82
N ARG A 81 26.80 2.31 13.04
CA ARG A 81 27.78 2.99 12.15
C ARG A 81 29.00 3.45 12.92
N ASP A 82 30.13 3.58 12.22
CA ASP A 82 31.33 4.21 12.77
C ASP A 82 31.21 5.75 12.80
N LYS A 83 32.20 6.44 13.40
CA LYS A 83 32.26 7.92 13.45
C LYS A 83 32.37 8.59 12.07
N ARG A 84 32.66 7.82 11.01
CA ARG A 84 32.77 8.26 9.62
C ARG A 84 31.52 7.91 8.80
N GLY A 85 30.47 7.39 9.45
CA GLY A 85 29.19 7.05 8.84
C GLY A 85 29.17 5.72 8.06
N ARG A 86 30.23 4.92 8.11
CA ARG A 86 30.29 3.59 7.47
C ARG A 86 29.48 2.60 8.30
N ARG A 87 28.75 1.70 7.64
CA ARG A 87 27.99 0.63 8.31
C ARG A 87 28.97 -0.33 8.97
N LEU A 88 28.76 -0.62 10.25
CA LEU A 88 29.46 -1.71 10.93
C LEU A 88 28.92 -3.03 10.35
N GLY A 89 29.84 -3.92 9.97
CA GLY A 89 29.48 -5.29 9.60
C GLY A 89 28.74 -5.98 10.74
N HIS A 90 27.96 -7.01 10.42
CA HIS A 90 27.29 -7.84 11.43
C HIS A 90 28.35 -8.37 12.42
N GLN A 91 28.38 -7.81 13.63
CA GLN A 91 29.23 -8.34 14.69
C GLN A 91 28.67 -9.71 15.06
N ARG A 92 29.41 -10.76 14.73
CA ARG A 92 29.09 -12.11 15.21
C ARG A 92 29.48 -12.13 16.69
N HIS A 93 28.50 -12.05 17.59
CA HIS A 93 28.72 -12.43 18.98
C HIS A 93 28.99 -13.93 18.99
N THR A 94 30.25 -14.33 19.07
CA THR A 94 30.63 -15.70 19.41
C THR A 94 30.48 -15.84 20.93
N PRO A 95 29.72 -16.83 21.43
CA PRO A 95 29.50 -17.00 22.86
C PRO A 95 30.65 -17.81 23.47
N PHE A 96 31.86 -17.25 23.53
CA PHE A 96 32.98 -17.78 24.32
C PHE A 96 33.89 -16.64 24.77
#